data_AF-A0A2V6IIY6-F1
#
_entry.id   AF-A0A2V6IIY6-F1
#
_cell.length_a   1.000
_cell.length_b   1.000
_cell.length_c   1.000
_cell.angle_alpha   90.00
_cell.angle_beta   90.00
_cell.angle_gamma   90.00
#
_symmetry.space_group_name_H-M   'P 1'
#
loop_
_entity.id
_entity.type
_entity.pdbx_description
1 polymer ?
#
loop_
_entity_poly.entity_id
_entity_poly.type
_entity_poly.pdbx_seq_one_letter_code
_entity_poly.pdbx_strand_id
1 'polypeptide(L)'
;WSQRSARLGAVQERETELRALRNSLSELQEKRGHQLVRDSQLQMQIENLAENVSRRYQVDLRTFSPDEAEFGKTLWAQLKRAEKDVASTAEADLAQNELQKLIVDLTRQLDNMGPVNLDAVQEYDELEERYKFLETQNTDLTNSRRELLDVISRINSTTQKLFAETFAQVRANFREMFAELFGGGRADLSLLDENDPLNCGIEISAKPPGKQLQSISLLSGGERAMTAVALLFAIYMVRPSPFCVLDEIDAPLDESNINRFVRMLDRFIAQSQFVIITHNKRTISKADVLYGVTMEERGVSKLVGMKLTAPPAGEQAPPQREPVSSQRQFALAENGHGEKKQSAGSR
;
A
#
# COMPACT_ATOMS: atom_id res chain seq x y z
N TRP A 1 -86.98 -90.62 52.92
CA TRP A 1 -87.13 -90.09 51.56
C TRP A 1 -87.35 -88.57 51.53
N SER A 2 -88.25 -87.99 52.34
CA SER A 2 -88.49 -86.52 52.39
C SER A 2 -87.25 -85.66 52.74
N GLN A 3 -86.47 -86.01 53.78
CA GLN A 3 -85.27 -85.23 54.17
C GLN A 3 -84.13 -85.22 53.14
N ARG A 4 -84.03 -86.25 52.29
CA ARG A 4 -82.97 -86.34 51.26
C ARG A 4 -83.27 -85.41 50.08
N SER A 5 -84.55 -85.29 49.70
CA SER A 5 -85.00 -84.37 48.65
C SER A 5 -84.80 -82.90 49.06
N ALA A 6 -85.13 -82.55 50.31
CA ALA A 6 -84.91 -81.20 50.84
C ALA A 6 -83.42 -80.80 50.89
N ARG A 7 -82.54 -81.74 51.29
CA ARG A 7 -81.09 -81.49 51.28
C ARG A 7 -80.52 -81.37 49.86
N LEU A 8 -81.03 -82.14 48.89
CA LEU A 8 -80.63 -82.02 47.49
C LEU A 8 -81.09 -80.69 46.87
N GLY A 9 -82.30 -80.22 47.20
CA GLY A 9 -82.78 -78.89 46.81
C GLY A 9 -81.90 -77.76 47.34
N ALA A 10 -81.55 -77.79 48.63
CA ALA A 10 -80.66 -76.81 49.24
C ALA A 10 -79.24 -76.83 48.65
N VAL A 11 -78.73 -78.01 48.25
CA VAL A 11 -77.44 -78.12 47.54
C VAL A 11 -77.54 -77.52 46.14
N GLN A 12 -78.63 -77.74 45.40
CA GLN A 12 -78.80 -77.12 44.08
C GLN A 12 -78.96 -75.60 44.15
N GLU A 13 -79.72 -75.07 45.10
CA GLU A 13 -79.80 -73.62 45.33
C GLU A 13 -78.43 -73.02 45.62
N ARG A 14 -77.66 -73.61 46.56
CA ARG A 14 -76.28 -73.20 46.86
C ARG A 14 -75.35 -73.31 45.64
N GLU A 15 -75.50 -74.31 44.80
CA GLU A 15 -74.74 -74.43 43.55
C GLU A 15 -75.11 -73.34 42.54
N THR A 16 -76.39 -72.96 42.43
CA THR A 16 -76.82 -71.86 41.56
C THR A 16 -76.32 -70.50 42.07
N GLU A 17 -76.35 -70.26 43.39
CA GLU A 17 -75.75 -69.08 44.02
C GLU A 17 -74.24 -69.01 43.77
N LEU A 18 -73.52 -70.12 43.94
CA LEU A 18 -72.07 -70.19 43.66
C LEU A 18 -71.74 -69.95 42.18
N ARG A 19 -72.58 -70.42 41.26
CA ARG A 19 -72.43 -70.14 39.82
C ARG A 19 -72.66 -68.66 39.51
N ALA A 20 -73.71 -68.06 40.08
CA ALA A 20 -73.97 -66.64 39.92
C ALA A 20 -72.82 -65.77 40.48
N LEU A 21 -72.31 -66.12 41.66
CA LEU A 21 -71.18 -65.42 42.28
C LEU A 21 -69.89 -65.57 41.47
N ARG A 22 -69.61 -66.76 40.91
CA ARG A 22 -68.45 -66.96 40.01
C ARG A 22 -68.56 -66.17 38.72
N ASN A 23 -69.74 -66.10 38.11
CA ASN A 23 -69.95 -65.29 36.91
C ASN A 23 -69.74 -63.80 37.22
N SER A 24 -70.28 -63.30 38.33
CA SER A 24 -70.05 -61.93 38.78
C SER A 24 -68.57 -61.64 39.08
N LEU A 25 -67.85 -62.58 39.70
CA LEU A 25 -66.41 -62.47 39.94
C LEU A 25 -65.64 -62.39 38.61
N SER A 26 -65.99 -63.21 37.63
CA SER A 26 -65.37 -63.21 36.31
C SER A 26 -65.58 -61.89 35.58
N GLU A 27 -66.80 -61.36 35.60
CA GLU A 27 -67.12 -60.05 35.00
C GLU A 27 -66.36 -58.90 35.68
N LEU A 28 -66.23 -58.93 37.01
CA LEU A 28 -65.46 -57.93 37.75
C LEU A 28 -63.95 -58.03 37.44
N GLN A 29 -63.42 -59.24 37.27
CA GLN A 29 -62.02 -59.45 36.87
C GLN A 29 -61.75 -58.93 35.45
N GLU A 30 -62.67 -59.13 34.51
CA GLU A 30 -62.58 -58.61 33.15
C GLU A 30 -62.63 -57.08 33.13
N LYS A 31 -63.57 -56.47 33.87
CA LYS A 31 -63.66 -55.01 34.03
C LYS A 31 -62.38 -54.41 34.63
N ARG A 32 -61.81 -55.05 35.66
CA ARG A 32 -60.53 -54.63 36.26
C ARG A 32 -59.39 -54.74 35.25
N GLY A 33 -59.34 -55.80 34.45
CA GLY A 33 -58.38 -55.95 33.37
C GLY A 33 -58.44 -54.80 32.36
N HIS A 34 -59.66 -54.45 31.91
CA HIS A 34 -59.87 -53.31 31.02
C HIS A 34 -59.45 -51.97 31.64
N GLN A 35 -59.74 -51.74 32.92
CA GLN A 35 -59.33 -50.52 33.62
C GLN A 35 -57.81 -50.40 33.72
N LEU A 36 -57.10 -51.49 34.06
CA LEU A 36 -55.63 -51.49 34.16
C LEU A 36 -54.96 -51.19 32.81
N VAL A 37 -55.49 -51.72 31.71
CA VAL A 37 -54.98 -51.41 30.36
C VAL A 37 -55.23 -49.95 30.00
N ARG A 38 -56.37 -49.39 30.40
CA ARG A 38 -56.68 -47.98 30.14
C ARG A 38 -55.79 -47.05 30.95
N ASP A 39 -55.52 -47.39 32.21
CA ASP A 39 -54.62 -46.63 33.08
C ASP A 39 -53.20 -46.60 32.49
N SER A 40 -52.69 -47.74 32.03
CA SER A 40 -51.35 -47.79 31.42
C SER A 40 -51.27 -47.00 30.11
N GLN A 41 -52.31 -47.04 29.27
CA GLN A 41 -52.39 -46.22 28.06
C GLN A 41 -52.38 -44.73 28.36
N LEU A 42 -53.17 -44.28 29.33
CA LEU A 42 -53.21 -42.88 29.75
C LEU A 42 -51.86 -42.44 30.32
N GLN A 43 -51.20 -43.30 31.08
CA GLN A 43 -49.89 -43.01 31.66
C GLN A 43 -48.81 -42.84 30.57
N MET A 44 -48.79 -43.70 29.55
CA MET A 44 -47.90 -43.53 28.39
C MET A 44 -48.20 -42.24 27.59
N GLN A 45 -49.46 -41.85 27.48
CA GLN A 45 -49.84 -40.60 26.80
C GLN A 45 -49.32 -39.38 27.57
N ILE A 46 -49.47 -39.37 28.89
CA ILE A 46 -48.99 -38.30 29.75
C ILE A 46 -47.46 -38.19 29.67
N GLU A 47 -46.74 -39.31 29.69
CA GLU A 47 -45.28 -39.32 29.57
C GLU A 47 -44.81 -38.78 28.21
N ASN A 48 -45.41 -39.23 27.11
CA ASN A 48 -45.09 -38.72 25.78
C ASN A 48 -45.36 -37.21 25.65
N LEU A 49 -46.46 -36.72 26.21
CA LEU A 49 -46.78 -35.29 26.22
C LEU A 49 -45.74 -34.49 27.02
N ALA A 50 -45.39 -34.97 28.22
CA ALA A 50 -44.39 -34.35 29.07
C ALA A 50 -43.02 -34.25 28.37
N GLU A 51 -42.59 -35.34 27.74
CA GLU A 51 -41.29 -35.39 27.06
C GLU A 51 -41.27 -34.48 25.82
N ASN A 52 -42.35 -34.47 25.03
CA ASN A 52 -42.44 -33.63 23.84
C ASN A 52 -42.38 -32.14 24.17
N VAL A 53 -43.07 -31.70 25.22
CA VAL A 53 -43.05 -30.28 25.64
C VAL A 53 -41.71 -29.90 26.24
N SER A 54 -41.11 -30.77 27.06
CA SER A 54 -39.76 -30.55 27.58
C SER A 54 -38.74 -30.42 26.45
N ARG A 55 -38.82 -31.27 25.42
CA ARG A 55 -37.89 -31.21 24.28
C ARG A 55 -38.10 -29.95 23.42
N ARG A 56 -39.34 -29.58 23.12
CA ARG A 56 -39.63 -28.44 22.23
C ARG A 56 -39.43 -27.09 22.90
N TYR A 57 -39.83 -26.98 24.16
CA TYR A 57 -39.93 -25.69 24.84
C TYR A 57 -38.96 -25.55 26.01
N GLN A 58 -38.18 -26.60 26.32
CA GLN A 58 -37.27 -26.65 27.49
C GLN A 58 -37.98 -26.38 28.83
N VAL A 59 -39.29 -26.66 28.90
CA VAL A 59 -40.12 -26.50 30.10
C VAL A 59 -40.51 -27.88 30.63
N ASP A 60 -40.28 -28.13 31.92
CA ASP A 60 -40.77 -29.33 32.58
C ASP A 60 -42.22 -29.13 33.06
N LEU A 61 -43.15 -29.80 32.38
CA LEU A 61 -44.58 -29.78 32.70
C LEU A 61 -44.91 -30.25 34.12
N ARG A 62 -44.06 -31.06 34.74
CA ARG A 62 -44.32 -31.61 36.09
C ARG A 62 -44.08 -30.59 37.20
N THR A 63 -43.19 -29.63 36.94
CA THR A 63 -42.82 -28.55 37.87
C THR A 63 -43.41 -27.21 37.46
N PHE A 64 -44.05 -27.14 36.29
CA PHE A 64 -44.72 -25.96 35.79
C PHE A 64 -45.92 -25.59 36.68
N SER A 65 -45.81 -24.44 37.35
CA SER A 65 -46.91 -23.80 38.03
C SER A 65 -47.34 -22.58 37.21
N PRO A 66 -48.60 -22.51 36.74
CA PRO A 66 -49.07 -21.37 35.98
C PRO A 66 -49.18 -20.14 36.90
N ASP A 67 -48.41 -19.10 36.61
CA ASP A 67 -48.68 -17.77 37.15
C ASP A 67 -49.82 -17.14 36.34
N GLU A 68 -51.05 -17.31 36.84
CA GLU A 68 -52.26 -16.79 36.20
C GLU A 68 -52.22 -15.27 36.02
N ALA A 69 -51.51 -14.54 36.89
CA ALA A 69 -51.43 -13.09 36.84
C ALA A 69 -50.47 -12.59 35.75
N GLU A 70 -49.30 -13.22 35.59
CA GLU A 70 -48.40 -12.92 34.47
C GLU A 70 -48.97 -13.38 33.13
N PHE A 71 -49.59 -14.55 33.09
CA PHE A 71 -50.25 -15.06 31.90
C PHE A 71 -51.37 -14.12 31.44
N GLY A 72 -52.21 -13.65 32.36
CA GLY A 72 -53.22 -12.64 32.07
C GLY A 72 -52.60 -11.39 31.44
N LYS A 73 -51.57 -10.79 32.08
CA LYS A 73 -50.93 -9.56 31.58
C LYS A 73 -50.37 -9.70 30.17
N THR A 74 -49.72 -10.82 29.87
CA THR A 74 -49.11 -11.07 28.55
C THR A 74 -50.17 -11.31 27.49
N LEU A 75 -51.21 -12.08 27.80
CA LEU A 75 -52.36 -12.32 26.91
C LEU A 75 -53.08 -11.01 26.56
N TRP A 76 -53.36 -10.18 27.57
CA TRP A 76 -53.95 -8.85 27.36
C TRP A 76 -53.09 -7.95 26.47
N ALA A 77 -51.76 -7.95 26.67
CA ALA A 77 -50.84 -7.15 25.85
C ALA A 77 -50.81 -7.60 24.39
N GLN A 78 -50.95 -8.90 24.13
CA GLN A 78 -50.96 -9.44 22.77
C GLN A 78 -52.31 -9.28 22.07
N LEU A 79 -53.43 -9.49 22.77
CA LEU A 79 -54.77 -9.22 22.24
C LEU A 79 -54.92 -7.74 21.85
N LYS A 80 -54.42 -6.82 22.67
CA LYS A 80 -54.37 -5.37 22.36
C LYS A 80 -53.52 -5.04 21.12
N ARG A 81 -52.54 -5.89 20.79
CA ARG A 81 -51.66 -5.71 19.62
C ARG A 81 -52.28 -6.32 18.35
N ALA A 82 -53.09 -7.36 18.49
CA ALA A 82 -53.78 -8.06 17.41
C ALA A 82 -55.11 -7.36 17.01
N GLU A 83 -55.86 -6.81 17.97
CA GLU A 83 -57.08 -6.06 17.73
C GLU A 83 -56.93 -4.63 18.25
N LYS A 84 -57.04 -3.66 17.34
CA LYS A 84 -56.78 -2.24 17.60
C LYS A 84 -57.81 -1.58 18.54
N ASP A 85 -58.92 -2.25 18.85
CA ASP A 85 -60.00 -1.76 19.72
C ASP A 85 -60.74 -2.92 20.37
N VAL A 86 -60.33 -3.37 21.57
CA VAL A 86 -61.24 -4.09 22.47
C VAL A 86 -61.12 -3.50 23.87
N ALA A 87 -62.20 -2.84 24.27
CA ALA A 87 -62.39 -2.25 25.58
C ALA A 87 -62.55 -3.34 26.65
N SER A 88 -62.13 -2.97 27.85
CA SER A 88 -62.09 -3.78 29.06
C SER A 88 -63.39 -4.51 29.39
N THR A 89 -63.38 -5.84 29.26
CA THR A 89 -64.10 -6.73 30.18
C THR A 89 -63.31 -8.02 30.31
N ALA A 90 -62.65 -8.16 31.46
CA ALA A 90 -62.15 -9.45 31.92
C ALA A 90 -63.37 -10.30 32.34
N GLU A 91 -63.41 -11.56 31.92
CA GLU A 91 -63.28 -12.71 32.83
C GLU A 91 -63.67 -14.03 32.13
N ALA A 92 -62.75 -14.98 32.27
CA ALA A 92 -62.93 -16.44 32.26
C ALA A 92 -63.30 -17.19 30.97
N ASP A 93 -63.96 -16.61 29.98
CA ASP A 93 -64.37 -17.34 28.76
C ASP A 93 -63.91 -16.65 27.46
N LEU A 94 -62.63 -16.25 27.38
CA LEU A 94 -61.99 -16.06 26.07
C LEU A 94 -62.06 -17.41 25.37
N ALA A 95 -63.07 -17.57 24.51
CA ALA A 95 -63.45 -18.81 23.87
C ALA A 95 -62.17 -19.50 23.40
N GLN A 96 -61.92 -20.75 23.82
CA GLN A 96 -60.71 -21.50 23.49
C GLN A 96 -60.25 -21.31 22.02
N ASN A 97 -61.22 -21.11 21.11
CA ASN A 97 -61.01 -20.73 19.72
C ASN A 97 -60.19 -19.45 19.46
N GLU A 98 -60.39 -18.35 20.20
CA GLU A 98 -59.63 -17.10 20.01
C GLU A 98 -58.18 -17.24 20.49
N LEU A 99 -57.99 -17.90 21.64
CA LEU A 99 -56.66 -18.23 22.15
C LEU A 99 -55.92 -19.16 21.17
N GLN A 100 -56.62 -20.13 20.60
CA GLN A 100 -56.05 -21.07 19.64
C GLN A 100 -55.67 -20.38 18.33
N LYS A 101 -56.46 -19.41 17.85
CA LYS A 101 -56.09 -18.56 16.71
C LYS A 101 -54.84 -17.74 17.01
N LEU A 102 -54.77 -17.10 18.18
CA LEU A 102 -53.62 -16.31 18.60
C LEU A 102 -52.34 -17.16 18.65
N ILE A 103 -52.42 -18.36 19.21
CA ILE A 103 -51.29 -19.31 19.25
C ILE A 103 -50.84 -19.67 17.84
N VAL A 104 -51.77 -19.96 16.93
CA VAL A 104 -51.44 -20.28 15.53
C VAL A 104 -50.76 -19.10 14.84
N ASP A 105 -51.26 -17.88 15.03
CA ASP A 105 -50.69 -16.68 14.42
C ASP A 105 -49.29 -16.36 14.95
N LEU A 106 -49.07 -16.48 16.26
CA LEU A 106 -47.75 -16.29 16.88
C LEU A 106 -46.77 -17.37 16.48
N THR A 107 -47.22 -18.63 16.41
CA THR A 107 -46.39 -19.75 15.95
C THR A 107 -45.97 -19.51 14.51
N ARG A 108 -46.89 -19.05 13.65
CA ARG A 108 -46.58 -18.68 12.26
C ARG A 108 -45.60 -17.51 12.17
N GLN A 109 -45.73 -16.49 13.03
CA GLN A 109 -44.76 -15.39 13.09
C GLN A 109 -43.38 -15.89 13.52
N LEU A 110 -43.33 -16.85 14.44
CA LEU A 110 -42.09 -17.45 14.93
C LEU A 110 -41.43 -18.32 13.85
N ASP A 111 -42.21 -19.10 13.12
CA ASP A 111 -41.74 -19.88 11.97
C ASP A 111 -41.22 -18.97 10.83
N ASN A 112 -41.87 -17.82 10.60
CA ASN A 112 -41.46 -16.84 9.59
C ASN A 112 -40.14 -16.12 9.91
N MET A 113 -39.75 -16.03 11.20
CA MET A 113 -38.47 -15.41 11.59
C MET A 113 -37.26 -16.25 11.17
N GLY A 114 -37.46 -17.54 10.86
CA GLY A 114 -36.38 -18.44 10.47
C GLY A 114 -35.42 -18.77 11.62
N PRO A 115 -34.38 -19.57 11.35
CA PRO A 115 -33.40 -19.93 12.36
C PRO A 115 -32.62 -18.68 12.81
N VAL A 116 -32.59 -18.42 14.11
CA VAL A 116 -31.80 -17.34 14.71
C VAL A 116 -30.32 -17.72 14.61
N ASN A 117 -29.51 -16.88 13.95
CA ASN A 117 -28.06 -17.06 13.92
C ASN A 117 -27.46 -16.62 15.25
N LEU A 118 -27.11 -17.60 16.09
CA LEU A 118 -26.49 -17.36 17.39
C LEU A 118 -25.04 -16.84 17.27
N ASP A 119 -24.39 -17.09 16.14
CA ASP A 119 -23.00 -16.67 15.88
C ASP A 119 -22.91 -15.20 15.40
N ALA A 120 -24.05 -14.58 15.05
CA ALA A 120 -24.11 -13.23 14.51
C ALA A 120 -23.51 -12.15 15.43
N VAL A 121 -23.56 -12.36 16.75
CA VAL A 121 -22.97 -11.43 17.72
C VAL A 121 -21.44 -11.48 17.64
N GLN A 122 -20.87 -12.69 17.56
CA GLN A 122 -19.42 -12.87 17.44
C GLN A 122 -18.91 -12.36 16.09
N GLU A 123 -19.62 -12.67 14.99
CA GLU A 123 -19.29 -12.16 13.66
C GLU A 123 -19.32 -10.62 13.59
N TYR A 124 -20.27 -9.99 14.29
CA TYR A 124 -20.34 -8.53 14.37
C TYR A 124 -19.11 -7.94 15.06
N ASP A 125 -18.71 -8.50 16.20
CA ASP A 125 -17.55 -8.03 16.97
C ASP A 125 -16.26 -8.17 16.12
N GLU A 126 -16.06 -9.31 15.46
CA GLU A 126 -14.92 -9.54 14.56
C GLU A 126 -14.88 -8.56 13.38
N LEU A 127 -16.05 -8.31 12.78
CA LEU A 127 -16.16 -7.39 11.65
C LEU A 127 -15.93 -5.93 12.08
N GLU A 128 -16.39 -5.55 13.27
CA GLU A 128 -16.17 -4.22 13.83
C GLU A 128 -14.68 -3.98 14.13
N GLU A 129 -13.98 -4.95 14.71
CA GLU A 129 -12.53 -4.86 14.91
C GLU A 129 -11.78 -4.69 13.58
N ARG A 130 -12.14 -5.50 12.57
CA ARG A 130 -11.54 -5.40 11.24
C ARG A 130 -11.83 -4.06 10.56
N TYR A 131 -13.04 -3.53 10.74
CA TYR A 131 -13.42 -2.22 10.24
C TYR A 131 -12.57 -1.12 10.87
N LYS A 132 -12.46 -1.09 12.21
CA LYS A 132 -11.66 -0.10 12.94
C LYS A 132 -10.19 -0.14 12.53
N PHE A 133 -9.64 -1.34 12.34
CA PHE A 133 -8.27 -1.51 11.84
C PHE A 133 -8.08 -0.92 10.45
N LEU A 134 -8.96 -1.26 9.50
CA LEU A 134 -8.87 -0.76 8.12
C LEU A 134 -9.11 0.76 8.02
N GLU A 135 -10.01 1.30 8.83
CA GLU A 135 -10.26 2.74 8.92
C GLU A 135 -9.01 3.49 9.40
N THR A 136 -8.33 2.96 10.42
CA THR A 136 -7.07 3.52 10.92
C THR A 136 -6.01 3.52 9.84
N GLN A 137 -5.80 2.38 9.15
CA GLN A 137 -4.84 2.29 8.05
C GLN A 137 -5.17 3.23 6.88
N ASN A 138 -6.45 3.37 6.54
CA ASN A 138 -6.87 4.28 5.48
C ASN A 138 -6.58 5.74 5.84
N THR A 139 -6.86 6.11 7.10
CA THR A 139 -6.58 7.44 7.62
C THR A 139 -5.07 7.74 7.59
N ASP A 140 -4.24 6.79 8.02
CA ASP A 140 -2.78 6.91 7.99
C ASP A 140 -2.24 7.05 6.56
N LEU A 141 -2.76 6.28 5.61
CA LEU A 141 -2.39 6.38 4.20
C LEU A 141 -2.81 7.73 3.60
N THR A 142 -3.99 8.22 3.95
CA THR A 142 -4.51 9.51 3.48
C THR A 142 -3.68 10.67 4.02
N ASN A 143 -3.29 10.59 5.30
CA ASN A 143 -2.39 11.55 5.93
C ASN A 143 -1.01 11.52 5.30
N SER A 144 -0.42 10.33 5.12
CA SER A 144 0.88 10.15 4.47
C SER A 144 0.89 10.70 3.04
N ARG A 145 -0.19 10.46 2.28
CA ARG A 145 -0.35 11.03 0.93
C ARG A 145 -0.34 12.56 0.96
N ARG A 146 -1.06 13.17 1.89
CA ARG A 146 -1.11 14.64 2.05
C ARG A 146 0.28 15.18 2.38
N GLU A 147 0.98 14.57 3.33
CA GLU A 147 2.34 14.98 3.71
C GLU A 147 3.32 14.89 2.54
N LEU A 148 3.27 13.81 1.75
CA LEU A 148 4.11 13.66 0.57
C LEU A 148 3.82 14.75 -0.48
N LEU A 149 2.54 15.08 -0.71
CA LEU A 149 2.17 16.17 -1.62
C LEU A 149 2.67 17.53 -1.11
N ASP A 150 2.60 17.78 0.19
CA ASP A 150 3.14 18.99 0.80
C ASP A 150 4.66 19.07 0.63
N VAL A 151 5.38 17.97 0.84
CA VAL A 151 6.83 17.89 0.62
C VAL A 151 7.17 18.17 -0.85
N ILE A 152 6.45 17.56 -1.80
CA ILE A 152 6.64 17.81 -3.24
C ILE A 152 6.42 19.30 -3.56
N SER A 153 5.37 19.91 -3.01
CA SER A 153 5.09 21.34 -3.25
C SER A 153 6.22 22.25 -2.72
N ARG A 154 6.78 21.92 -1.55
CA ARG A 154 7.91 22.65 -0.95
C ARG A 154 9.17 22.50 -1.78
N ILE A 155 9.46 21.29 -2.24
CA ILE A 155 10.60 21.01 -3.13
C ILE A 155 10.44 21.81 -4.42
N ASN A 156 9.27 21.75 -5.07
CA ASN A 156 9.03 22.49 -6.31
C ASN A 156 9.19 24.00 -6.14
N SER A 157 8.63 24.58 -5.07
CA SER A 157 8.80 26.01 -4.78
C SER A 157 10.26 26.39 -4.53
N THR A 158 11.01 25.56 -3.81
CA THR A 158 12.44 25.79 -3.54
C THR A 158 13.27 25.68 -4.81
N THR A 159 13.00 24.65 -5.63
CA THR A 159 13.66 24.44 -6.93
C THR A 159 13.38 25.59 -7.88
N GLN A 160 12.14 26.09 -7.94
CA GLN A 160 11.77 27.23 -8.79
C GLN A 160 12.51 28.50 -8.38
N LYS A 161 12.65 28.77 -7.07
CA LYS A 161 13.43 29.90 -6.55
C LYS A 161 14.91 29.77 -6.92
N LEU A 162 15.51 28.61 -6.64
CA LEU A 162 16.91 28.34 -6.96
C LEU A 162 17.18 28.44 -8.46
N PHE A 163 16.26 27.93 -9.29
CA PHE A 163 16.33 28.04 -10.74
C PHE A 163 16.28 29.51 -11.18
N ALA A 164 15.33 30.30 -10.67
CA ALA A 164 15.21 31.72 -11.04
C ALA A 164 16.45 32.53 -10.64
N GLU A 165 16.98 32.30 -9.43
CA GLU A 165 18.20 32.95 -8.95
C GLU A 165 19.42 32.57 -9.79
N THR A 166 19.62 31.26 -10.02
CA THR A 166 20.75 30.78 -10.83
C THR A 166 20.64 31.19 -12.29
N PHE A 167 19.45 31.16 -12.88
CA PHE A 167 19.21 31.61 -14.24
C PHE A 167 19.51 33.11 -14.40
N ALA A 168 19.10 33.94 -13.44
CA ALA A 168 19.43 35.37 -13.44
C ALA A 168 20.95 35.61 -13.37
N GLN A 169 21.67 34.84 -12.54
CA GLN A 169 23.13 34.91 -12.45
C GLN A 169 23.81 34.44 -13.75
N VAL A 170 23.39 33.31 -14.31
CA VAL A 170 23.91 32.80 -15.60
C VAL A 170 23.64 33.81 -16.72
N ARG A 171 22.45 34.42 -16.77
CA ARG A 171 22.11 35.46 -17.76
C ARG A 171 23.00 36.69 -17.65
N ALA A 172 23.31 37.15 -16.43
CA ALA A 172 24.21 38.27 -16.20
C ALA A 172 25.66 37.93 -16.62
N ASN A 173 26.17 36.78 -16.17
CA ASN A 173 27.51 36.31 -16.53
C ASN A 173 27.64 36.07 -18.04
N PHE A 174 26.60 35.56 -18.69
CA PHE A 174 26.59 35.31 -20.14
C PHE A 174 26.70 36.62 -20.93
N ARG A 175 26.00 37.68 -20.51
CA ARG A 175 26.12 39.01 -21.13
C ARG A 175 27.53 39.57 -21.03
N GLU A 176 28.17 39.44 -19.87
CA GLU A 176 29.55 39.89 -19.63
C GLU A 176 30.54 39.06 -20.47
N MET A 177 30.45 37.73 -20.37
CA MET A 177 31.39 36.83 -21.06
C MET A 177 31.27 36.94 -22.58
N PHE A 178 30.06 37.07 -23.11
CA PHE A 178 29.85 37.27 -24.54
C PHE A 178 30.50 38.58 -25.02
N ALA A 179 30.29 39.68 -24.30
CA ALA A 179 30.87 40.97 -24.66
C ALA A 179 32.41 40.94 -24.62
N GLU A 180 33.01 40.24 -23.65
CA GLU A 180 34.46 40.10 -23.55
C GLU A 180 35.04 39.24 -24.68
N LEU A 181 34.45 38.06 -24.94
CA LEU A 181 34.89 37.14 -26.00
C LEU A 181 34.76 37.74 -27.40
N PHE A 182 33.70 38.50 -27.67
CA PHE A 182 33.49 39.13 -28.97
C PHE A 182 34.09 40.54 -29.07
N GLY A 183 34.62 41.10 -27.97
CA GLY A 183 35.14 42.47 -27.93
C GLY A 183 34.06 43.53 -28.17
N GLY A 184 32.82 43.21 -27.78
CA GLY A 184 31.60 43.94 -28.08
C GLY A 184 30.42 43.01 -28.40
N GLY A 185 29.27 43.59 -28.77
CA GLY A 185 28.04 42.82 -29.02
C GLY A 185 27.15 42.67 -27.78
N ARG A 186 26.01 41.99 -27.95
CA ARG A 186 25.05 41.73 -26.86
C ARG A 186 24.50 40.32 -27.04
N ALA A 187 24.34 39.57 -25.95
CA ALA A 187 23.63 38.31 -25.96
C ALA A 187 22.68 38.25 -24.78
N ASP A 188 21.62 37.47 -24.89
CA ASP A 188 20.64 37.34 -23.83
C ASP A 188 19.99 35.95 -23.80
N LEU A 189 19.56 35.56 -22.61
CA LEU A 189 18.81 34.34 -22.36
C LEU A 189 17.37 34.71 -21.98
N SER A 190 16.40 34.11 -22.66
CA SER A 190 14.97 34.24 -22.36
C SER A 190 14.32 32.87 -22.18
N LEU A 191 13.35 32.80 -21.28
CA LEU A 191 12.50 31.63 -21.11
C LEU A 191 11.36 31.70 -22.12
N LEU A 192 11.02 30.59 -22.76
CA LEU A 192 9.89 30.55 -23.71
C LEU A 192 8.54 30.70 -23.00
N ASP A 193 8.45 30.23 -21.76
CA ASP A 193 7.28 30.41 -20.88
C ASP A 193 7.76 30.75 -19.46
N GLU A 194 7.44 31.94 -18.99
CA GLU A 194 7.80 32.41 -17.65
C GLU A 194 6.93 31.77 -16.56
N ASN A 195 5.77 31.18 -16.91
CA ASN A 195 4.84 30.59 -15.94
C ASN A 195 5.26 29.17 -15.51
N ASP A 196 6.02 28.46 -16.35
CA ASP A 196 6.59 27.16 -16.02
C ASP A 196 8.10 27.10 -16.31
N PRO A 197 8.93 27.76 -15.49
CA PRO A 197 10.38 27.83 -15.70
C PRO A 197 11.08 26.47 -15.67
N LEU A 198 10.46 25.43 -15.08
CA LEU A 198 11.08 24.12 -14.91
C LEU A 198 10.92 23.23 -16.14
N ASN A 199 9.86 23.41 -16.93
CA ASN A 199 9.58 22.60 -18.12
C ASN A 199 9.71 23.39 -19.44
N CYS A 200 9.88 24.72 -19.39
CA CYS A 200 10.00 25.52 -20.61
C CYS A 200 11.42 25.45 -21.22
N GLY A 201 11.49 25.65 -22.53
CA GLY A 201 12.75 25.78 -23.23
C GLY A 201 13.40 27.15 -22.99
N ILE A 202 14.72 27.21 -23.17
CA ILE A 202 15.51 28.44 -23.11
C ILE A 202 15.83 28.89 -24.53
N GLU A 203 15.51 30.13 -24.87
CA GLU A 203 15.91 30.77 -26.11
C GLU A 203 17.19 31.58 -25.91
N ILE A 204 18.15 31.38 -26.81
CA ILE A 204 19.45 32.06 -26.82
C ILE A 204 19.45 33.07 -27.97
N SER A 205 19.51 34.35 -27.62
CA SER A 205 19.63 35.44 -28.58
C SER A 205 21.04 36.03 -28.54
N ALA A 206 21.65 36.23 -29.70
CA ALA A 206 23.00 36.79 -29.79
C ALA A 206 23.08 37.84 -30.90
N LYS A 207 23.82 38.90 -30.61
CA LYS A 207 24.12 40.02 -31.50
C LYS A 207 25.64 40.23 -31.52
N PRO A 208 26.36 39.56 -32.44
CA PRO A 208 27.77 39.84 -32.68
C PRO A 208 28.00 41.30 -33.09
N PRO A 209 29.22 41.84 -32.90
CA PRO A 209 29.54 43.22 -33.28
C PRO A 209 29.25 43.44 -34.77
N GLY A 210 28.44 44.46 -35.09
CA GLY A 210 28.10 44.84 -36.46
C GLY A 210 26.91 44.08 -37.10
N LYS A 211 26.30 43.11 -36.42
CA LYS A 211 25.11 42.37 -36.91
C LYS A 211 23.85 42.68 -36.10
N GLN A 212 22.69 42.27 -36.60
CA GLN A 212 21.41 42.34 -35.88
C GLN A 212 21.26 41.16 -34.90
N LEU A 213 20.31 41.28 -33.96
CA LEU A 213 19.98 40.21 -33.01
C LEU A 213 19.39 39.02 -33.79
N GLN A 214 19.99 37.85 -33.64
CA GLN A 214 19.57 36.63 -34.33
C GLN A 214 19.53 35.46 -33.35
N SER A 215 18.68 34.48 -33.64
CA SER A 215 18.69 33.19 -32.93
C SER A 215 19.97 32.42 -33.26
N ILE A 216 20.44 31.61 -32.31
CA ILE A 216 21.70 30.83 -32.43
C ILE A 216 21.78 29.98 -33.70
N SER A 217 20.64 29.50 -34.22
CA SER A 217 20.56 28.69 -35.44
C SER A 217 20.94 29.44 -36.71
N LEU A 218 20.92 30.78 -36.69
CA LEU A 218 21.21 31.65 -37.84
C LEU A 218 22.64 32.20 -37.84
N LEU A 219 23.45 31.87 -36.82
CA LEU A 219 24.84 32.31 -36.70
C LEU A 219 25.78 31.47 -37.57
N SER A 220 26.92 32.06 -37.95
CA SER A 220 28.00 31.30 -38.62
C SER A 220 28.61 30.25 -37.68
N GLY A 221 29.26 29.22 -38.23
CA GLY A 221 29.82 28.10 -37.46
C GLY A 221 30.76 28.53 -36.31
N GLY A 222 31.66 29.48 -36.58
CA GLY A 222 32.57 30.03 -35.56
C GLY A 222 31.86 30.93 -34.54
N GLU A 223 30.91 31.77 -34.97
CA GLU A 223 30.11 32.60 -34.05
C GLU A 223 29.24 31.74 -33.13
N ARG A 224 28.66 30.65 -33.65
CA ARG A 224 27.89 29.70 -32.86
C ARG A 224 28.76 28.99 -31.83
N ALA A 225 29.97 28.56 -32.22
CA ALA A 225 30.92 27.94 -31.29
C ALA A 225 31.34 28.90 -30.18
N MET A 226 31.72 30.15 -30.51
CA MET A 226 32.06 31.18 -29.52
C MET A 226 30.90 31.51 -28.57
N THR A 227 29.67 31.56 -29.10
CA THR A 227 28.47 31.80 -28.28
C THR A 227 28.24 30.65 -27.30
N ALA A 228 28.42 29.40 -27.74
CA ALA A 228 28.31 28.23 -26.88
C ALA A 228 29.41 28.19 -25.81
N VAL A 229 30.64 28.54 -26.17
CA VAL A 229 31.77 28.67 -25.24
C VAL A 229 31.47 29.74 -24.18
N ALA A 230 30.98 30.91 -24.60
CA ALA A 230 30.58 31.98 -23.67
C ALA A 230 29.51 31.51 -22.67
N LEU A 231 28.52 30.74 -23.14
CA LEU A 231 27.47 30.19 -22.28
C LEU A 231 28.02 29.13 -21.31
N LEU A 232 28.88 28.23 -21.79
CA LEU A 232 29.52 27.20 -20.97
C LEU A 232 30.24 27.81 -19.78
N PHE A 233 31.04 28.85 -20.03
CA PHE A 233 31.77 29.53 -18.98
C PHE A 233 30.90 30.42 -18.10
N ALA A 234 29.83 31.01 -18.63
CA ALA A 234 28.86 31.74 -17.81
C ALA A 234 28.19 30.83 -16.77
N ILE A 235 27.90 29.58 -17.15
CA ILE A 235 27.40 28.53 -16.24
C ILE A 235 28.51 28.15 -15.24
N TYR A 236 29.74 27.96 -15.73
CA TYR A 236 30.89 27.62 -14.91
C TYR A 236 31.19 28.66 -13.81
N MET A 237 30.99 29.95 -14.08
CA MET A 237 31.16 31.03 -13.09
C MET A 237 30.19 30.92 -11.91
N VAL A 238 28.98 30.41 -12.13
CA VAL A 238 27.97 30.25 -11.07
C VAL A 238 28.31 29.06 -10.17
N ARG A 239 28.89 28.00 -10.74
CA ARG A 239 29.35 26.82 -10.00
C ARG A 239 30.71 26.36 -10.52
N PRO A 240 31.82 26.92 -10.00
CA PRO A 240 33.15 26.53 -10.45
C PRO A 240 33.44 25.08 -10.04
N SER A 241 33.79 24.25 -11.02
CA SER A 241 34.25 22.87 -10.79
C SER A 241 35.77 22.86 -10.61
N PRO A 242 36.33 22.08 -9.66
CA PRO A 242 37.76 22.05 -9.38
C PRO A 242 38.63 21.65 -10.59
N PHE A 243 38.07 20.88 -11.53
CA PHE A 243 38.70 20.56 -12.81
C PHE A 243 37.72 20.73 -13.97
N CYS A 244 38.26 21.10 -15.13
CA CYS A 244 37.53 21.25 -16.39
C CYS A 244 38.34 20.62 -17.52
N VAL A 245 37.72 19.73 -18.30
CA VAL A 245 38.33 19.09 -19.47
C VAL A 245 37.66 19.64 -20.72
N LEU A 246 38.45 20.19 -21.65
CA LEU A 246 37.98 20.74 -22.91
C LEU A 246 38.63 19.99 -24.06
N ASP A 247 37.83 19.42 -24.96
CA ASP A 247 38.31 18.64 -26.10
C ASP A 247 38.00 19.36 -27.41
N GLU A 248 39.05 19.74 -28.15
CA GLU A 248 39.04 20.42 -29.46
C GLU A 248 38.07 21.60 -29.58
N ILE A 249 37.79 22.29 -28.47
CA ILE A 249 36.83 23.38 -28.42
C ILE A 249 37.24 24.59 -29.27
N ASP A 250 38.53 24.68 -29.60
CA ASP A 250 39.14 25.75 -30.39
C ASP A 250 39.26 25.42 -31.89
N ALA A 251 38.86 24.23 -32.34
CA ALA A 251 38.85 23.84 -33.75
C ALA A 251 38.02 24.75 -34.68
N PRO A 252 36.80 25.23 -34.29
CA PRO A 252 36.01 26.12 -35.14
C PRO A 252 36.39 27.60 -35.01
N LEU A 253 37.42 27.93 -34.23
CA LEU A 253 37.82 29.31 -33.92
C LEU A 253 38.96 29.78 -34.83
N ASP A 254 38.90 31.02 -35.27
CA ASP A 254 39.99 31.69 -35.99
C ASP A 254 41.04 32.25 -35.02
N GLU A 255 42.22 32.60 -35.54
CA GLU A 255 43.37 33.04 -34.74
C GLU A 255 43.06 34.22 -33.81
N SER A 256 42.18 35.15 -34.23
CA SER A 256 41.84 36.31 -33.42
C SER A 256 40.99 35.92 -32.20
N ASN A 257 40.04 35.00 -32.37
CA ASN A 257 39.15 34.52 -31.32
C ASN A 257 39.84 33.55 -30.36
N ILE A 258 40.78 32.73 -30.84
CA ILE A 258 41.61 31.86 -29.98
C ILE A 258 42.37 32.67 -28.94
N ASN A 259 42.96 33.81 -29.33
CA ASN A 259 43.68 34.66 -28.38
C ASN A 259 42.75 35.23 -27.29
N ARG A 260 41.47 35.48 -27.61
CA ARG A 260 40.48 35.97 -26.64
C ARG A 260 40.03 34.85 -25.70
N PHE A 261 39.80 33.66 -26.26
CA PHE A 261 39.50 32.45 -25.49
C PHE A 261 40.61 32.12 -24.48
N VAL A 262 41.89 32.19 -24.88
CA VAL A 262 43.00 31.92 -23.95
C VAL A 262 43.11 32.97 -22.84
N ARG A 263 42.93 34.27 -23.15
CA ARG A 263 42.90 35.32 -22.11
C ARG A 263 41.77 35.12 -21.11
N MET A 264 40.64 34.62 -21.59
CA MET A 264 39.52 34.28 -20.74
C MET A 264 39.86 33.10 -19.82
N LEU A 265 40.49 32.05 -20.35
CA LEU A 265 40.96 30.92 -19.52
C LEU A 265 41.89 31.38 -18.41
N ASP A 266 42.81 32.31 -18.68
CA ASP A 266 43.75 32.86 -17.69
C ASP A 266 43.05 33.39 -16.43
N ARG A 267 41.82 33.93 -16.55
CA ARG A 267 41.03 34.41 -15.40
C ARG A 267 40.63 33.26 -14.45
N PHE A 268 40.43 32.05 -14.99
CA PHE A 268 39.90 30.91 -14.24
C PHE A 268 41.00 29.96 -13.72
N ILE A 269 42.23 30.05 -14.26
CA ILE A 269 43.36 29.21 -13.84
C ILE A 269 43.65 29.34 -12.34
N ALA A 270 43.41 30.50 -11.74
CA ALA A 270 43.62 30.72 -10.30
C ALA A 270 42.65 29.93 -9.40
N GLN A 271 41.47 29.56 -9.92
CA GLN A 271 40.43 28.91 -9.14
C GLN A 271 40.25 27.43 -9.51
N SER A 272 40.69 27.01 -10.70
CA SER A 272 40.39 25.68 -11.20
C SER A 272 41.40 25.16 -12.22
N GLN A 273 41.53 23.83 -12.29
CA GLN A 273 42.47 23.17 -13.17
C GLN A 273 41.86 22.90 -14.56
N PHE A 274 42.50 23.37 -15.62
CA PHE A 274 42.07 23.13 -17.00
C PHE A 274 42.95 22.07 -17.66
N VAL A 275 42.32 21.07 -18.28
CA VAL A 275 42.94 20.09 -19.16
C VAL A 275 42.38 20.31 -20.56
N ILE A 276 43.21 20.73 -21.49
CA ILE A 276 42.78 21.08 -22.85
C ILE A 276 43.43 20.13 -23.84
N ILE A 277 42.61 19.42 -24.61
CA ILE A 277 43.04 18.60 -25.74
C ILE A 277 42.87 19.44 -27.00
N THR A 278 43.98 19.75 -27.67
CA THR A 278 43.96 20.59 -28.87
C THR A 278 45.22 20.36 -29.70
N HIS A 279 45.10 20.60 -31.00
CA HIS A 279 46.22 20.68 -31.94
C HIS A 279 46.65 22.13 -32.23
N ASN A 280 45.99 23.12 -31.60
CA ASN A 280 46.22 24.53 -31.87
C ASN A 280 47.50 25.05 -31.20
N LYS A 281 48.44 25.51 -32.02
CA LYS A 281 49.75 26.01 -31.55
C LYS A 281 49.63 27.18 -30.57
N ARG A 282 48.62 28.04 -30.72
CA ARG A 282 48.42 29.21 -29.83
C ARG A 282 47.96 28.78 -28.44
N THR A 283 46.98 27.89 -28.36
CA THR A 283 46.49 27.32 -27.10
C THR A 283 47.60 26.52 -26.40
N ILE A 284 48.35 25.71 -27.16
CA ILE A 284 49.51 24.94 -26.67
C ILE A 284 50.58 25.85 -26.06
N SER A 285 50.90 26.99 -26.70
CA SER A 285 51.97 27.89 -26.24
C SER A 285 51.70 28.57 -24.90
N LYS A 286 50.47 28.48 -24.39
CA LYS A 286 50.04 29.09 -23.13
C LYS A 286 49.89 28.09 -21.99
N ALA A 287 50.09 26.80 -22.24
CA ALA A 287 50.01 25.76 -21.22
C ALA A 287 51.27 25.71 -20.34
N ASP A 288 51.11 25.43 -19.04
CA ASP A 288 52.22 25.19 -18.12
C ASP A 288 52.87 23.81 -18.32
N VAL A 289 52.04 22.81 -18.60
CA VAL A 289 52.43 21.42 -18.79
C VAL A 289 51.77 20.90 -20.07
N LEU A 290 52.57 20.24 -20.90
CA LEU A 290 52.14 19.63 -22.14
C LEU A 290 52.27 18.11 -22.04
N TYR A 291 51.19 17.40 -22.33
CA TYR A 291 51.20 15.95 -22.49
C TYR A 291 51.01 15.62 -23.97
N GLY A 292 52.04 15.03 -24.57
CA GLY A 292 51.99 14.48 -25.92
C GLY A 292 51.67 12.99 -25.89
N VAL A 293 50.83 12.54 -26.82
CA VAL A 293 50.59 11.11 -27.06
C VAL A 293 51.38 10.70 -28.29
N THR A 294 52.26 9.72 -28.15
CA THR A 294 53.05 9.15 -29.25
C THR A 294 52.72 7.69 -29.46
N MET A 295 52.88 7.20 -30.68
CA MET A 295 52.76 5.78 -31.02
C MET A 295 54.11 5.30 -31.55
N GLU A 296 54.97 4.82 -30.66
CA GLU A 296 56.27 4.23 -31.01
C GLU A 296 56.08 2.87 -31.71
N GLU A 297 55.09 2.10 -31.26
CA GLU A 297 54.67 0.81 -31.83
C GLU A 297 53.24 0.90 -32.36
N ARG A 298 52.93 0.15 -33.44
CA ARG A 298 51.57 0.13 -34.01
C ARG A 298 50.58 -0.38 -32.98
N GLY A 299 49.63 0.47 -32.59
CA GLY A 299 48.53 0.12 -31.69
C GLY A 299 48.81 0.34 -30.20
N VAL A 300 50.00 0.81 -29.82
CA VAL A 300 50.33 1.14 -28.42
C VAL A 300 50.59 2.64 -28.30
N SER A 301 49.71 3.34 -27.59
CA SER A 301 49.87 4.77 -27.28
C SER A 301 50.69 4.95 -26.00
N LYS A 302 51.68 5.83 -26.04
CA LYS A 302 52.55 6.18 -24.92
C LYS A 302 52.42 7.67 -24.63
N LEU A 303 52.34 8.01 -23.35
CA LEU A 303 52.25 9.39 -22.88
C LEU A 303 53.63 9.95 -22.59
N VAL A 304 53.91 11.14 -23.13
CA VAL A 304 55.14 11.89 -22.91
C VAL A 304 54.76 13.25 -22.33
N GLY A 305 55.26 13.58 -21.14
CA GLY A 305 55.01 14.87 -20.49
C GLY A 305 56.21 15.82 -20.61
N MET A 306 55.96 17.09 -20.92
CA MET A 306 56.95 18.16 -20.92
C MET A 306 56.39 19.36 -20.15
N LYS A 307 57.18 19.94 -19.24
CA LYS A 307 56.83 21.20 -18.55
C LYS A 307 57.38 22.37 -19.36
N LEU A 308 56.52 23.31 -19.75
CA LEU A 308 56.88 24.47 -20.58
C LEU A 308 57.35 25.66 -19.74
N THR A 309 57.01 25.71 -18.46
CA THR A 309 57.46 26.74 -17.51
C THR A 309 58.85 26.42 -16.96
N ALA A 310 59.80 27.35 -17.09
CA ALA A 310 61.11 27.24 -16.46
C ALA A 310 60.94 27.15 -14.92
N PRO A 311 61.73 26.32 -14.22
CA PRO A 311 61.68 26.29 -12.76
C PRO A 311 62.02 27.68 -12.20
N PRO A 312 61.35 28.15 -11.13
CA PRO A 312 61.79 29.35 -10.44
C PRO A 312 63.25 29.14 -10.01
N ALA A 313 64.09 30.15 -10.27
CA ALA A 313 65.51 30.11 -9.92
C ALA A 313 65.66 29.95 -8.39
N GLY A 314 65.80 28.71 -7.92
CA GLY A 314 65.89 28.39 -6.50
C GLY A 314 65.73 26.92 -6.13
N GLU A 315 65.08 26.09 -6.95
CA GLU A 315 64.95 24.66 -6.67
C GLU A 315 66.02 23.83 -7.38
N GLN A 316 66.95 23.30 -6.57
CA GLN A 316 67.90 22.28 -6.99
C GLN A 316 67.16 21.07 -7.58
N ALA A 317 67.68 20.54 -8.68
CA ALA A 317 67.13 19.36 -9.34
C ALA A 317 66.92 18.20 -8.34
N PRO A 318 65.78 17.49 -8.38
CA PRO A 318 65.62 16.27 -7.58
C PRO A 318 66.58 15.19 -8.09
N PRO A 319 67.09 14.30 -7.22
CA PRO A 319 67.95 13.21 -7.66
C PRO A 319 67.16 12.29 -8.58
N GLN A 320 67.83 11.81 -9.63
CA GLN A 320 67.31 10.85 -10.60
C GLN A 320 66.71 9.64 -9.85
N ARG A 321 65.39 9.44 -9.97
CA ARG A 321 64.74 8.23 -9.46
C ARG A 321 65.03 7.09 -10.43
N GLU A 322 65.63 6.03 -9.91
CA GLU A 322 65.77 4.74 -10.59
C GLU A 322 64.40 4.21 -11.07
N PRO A 323 64.35 3.45 -12.18
CA PRO A 323 63.11 2.91 -12.70
C PRO A 323 62.54 1.89 -11.72
N VAL A 324 61.38 2.21 -11.14
CA VAL A 324 60.61 1.27 -10.31
C VAL A 324 60.09 0.16 -11.22
N SER A 325 60.63 -1.03 -11.04
CA SER A 325 60.16 -2.27 -11.65
C SER A 325 58.68 -2.50 -11.35
N SER A 326 57.87 -2.48 -12.40
CA SER A 326 56.43 -2.74 -12.37
C SER A 326 56.16 -4.23 -12.10
N GLN A 327 55.95 -4.59 -10.84
CA GLN A 327 55.14 -5.76 -10.46
C GLN A 327 54.49 -5.49 -9.11
N ARG A 328 53.32 -4.84 -9.14
CA ARG A 328 52.30 -5.02 -8.09
C ARG A 328 50.98 -5.33 -8.78
N GLN A 329 50.66 -6.62 -8.80
CA GLN A 329 49.34 -7.14 -9.14
C GLN A 329 48.29 -6.45 -8.25
N PHE A 330 47.27 -5.88 -8.88
CA PHE A 330 46.02 -5.55 -8.23
C PHE A 330 45.28 -6.86 -7.93
N ALA A 331 45.11 -7.19 -6.66
CA ALA A 331 44.21 -8.25 -6.21
C ALA A 331 42.80 -7.65 -6.04
N LEU A 332 41.87 -8.03 -6.91
CA LEU A 332 40.45 -7.86 -6.64
C LEU A 332 40.00 -8.93 -5.64
N ALA A 333 39.34 -8.50 -4.58
CA ALA A 333 38.64 -9.35 -3.64
C ALA A 333 37.27 -9.71 -4.21
N GLU A 334 37.04 -11.00 -4.50
CA GLU A 334 35.70 -11.58 -4.55
C GLU A 334 35.58 -12.62 -3.44
N ASN A 335 34.73 -12.32 -2.45
CA ASN A 335 34.19 -13.28 -1.51
C ASN A 335 32.75 -13.58 -1.94
N GLY A 336 32.42 -14.86 -2.15
CA GLY A 336 31.03 -15.27 -2.27
C GLY A 336 30.80 -16.69 -2.80
N HIS A 337 30.66 -17.64 -1.86
CA HIS A 337 29.99 -18.95 -1.98
C HIS A 337 30.62 -19.99 -2.93
N GLY A 338 31.00 -21.21 -2.52
CA GLY A 338 30.48 -22.04 -1.46
C GLY A 338 29.61 -23.14 -2.06
N GLU A 339 30.19 -24.14 -2.72
CA GLU A 339 29.53 -25.43 -2.93
C GLU A 339 30.53 -26.60 -3.04
N LYS A 340 30.41 -27.52 -2.08
CA LYS A 340 31.07 -28.83 -2.07
C LYS A 340 30.46 -29.71 -3.15
N LYS A 341 31.29 -30.42 -3.93
CA LYS A 341 30.95 -31.78 -4.39
C LYS A 341 32.19 -32.66 -4.47
N GLN A 342 32.20 -33.66 -3.60
CA GLN A 342 33.02 -34.87 -3.69
C GLN A 342 32.44 -35.78 -4.79
N SER A 343 33.31 -36.37 -5.60
CA SER A 343 33.26 -37.78 -6.03
C SER A 343 34.50 -38.04 -6.88
N ALA A 344 35.45 -38.86 -6.41
CA ALA A 344 35.67 -40.24 -6.88
C ALA A 344 36.02 -40.28 -8.39
N GLY A 345 37.17 -40.73 -8.83
CA GLY A 345 37.88 -41.93 -8.42
C GLY A 345 38.31 -42.63 -9.72
N SER A 346 39.59 -42.97 -9.80
CA SER A 346 40.26 -43.65 -10.90
C SER A 346 39.48 -44.84 -11.48
N ARG A 347 39.29 -44.87 -12.81
CA ARG A 347 39.67 -45.97 -13.73
C ARG A 347 39.32 -45.63 -15.17
#